data_AF-A0A5K1HEW8-F1
#
_entry.id   AF-A0A5K1HEW8-F1
#
_cell.length_a   1.000
_cell.length_b   1.000
_cell.length_c   1.000
_cell.angle_alpha   90.00
_cell.angle_beta   90.00
_cell.angle_gamma   90.00
#
_symmetry.space_group_name_H-M   'P 1'
#
loop_
_entity.id
_entity.type
_entity.pdbx_description
1 polymer ?
#
loop_
_entity_poly.entity_id
_entity_poly.type
_entity_poly.pdbx_seq_one_letter_code
_entity_poly.pdbx_strand_id
1 'polypeptide(L)' 'VPPQRVGDDNEEEIAERVSSLRCLSPVTRGEIEFREVRLSYRREMGDVLKGVSFRVRAGEKVGVVGRTGSGKSTLFLALL' A
#
# COMPACT_ATOMS: atom_id res chain seq x y z
N VAL A 1 -22.39 -45.21 -22.27
CA VAL A 1 -22.63 -43.92 -21.56
C VAL A 1 -21.52 -42.98 -21.96
N PRO A 2 -21.77 -41.88 -22.69
CA PRO A 2 -20.73 -40.92 -23.06
C PRO A 2 -20.31 -40.08 -21.84
N PRO A 3 -19.02 -39.73 -21.70
CA PRO A 3 -18.55 -38.87 -20.61
C PRO A 3 -19.06 -37.43 -20.82
N GLN A 4 -19.59 -36.82 -19.77
CA GLN A 4 -20.04 -35.43 -19.79
C GLN A 4 -18.83 -34.52 -19.96
N ARG A 5 -18.80 -33.75 -21.06
CA ARG A 5 -17.89 -32.63 -21.24
C ARG A 5 -18.18 -31.61 -20.15
N VAL A 6 -17.18 -31.31 -19.33
CA VAL A 6 -17.20 -30.16 -18.43
C VAL A 6 -17.28 -28.92 -19.33
N GLY A 7 -18.41 -28.20 -19.23
CA GLY A 7 -18.71 -27.02 -20.02
C GLY A 7 -17.76 -25.89 -19.68
N ASP A 8 -17.29 -25.23 -20.74
CA ASP A 8 -16.46 -24.04 -20.75
C ASP A 8 -17.25 -22.80 -20.30
N ASP A 9 -17.89 -22.85 -19.13
CA ASP A 9 -18.72 -21.77 -18.57
C ASP A 9 -17.93 -20.85 -17.62
N ASN A 10 -16.63 -21.11 -17.46
CA ASN A 10 -15.78 -20.43 -16.47
C ASN A 10 -15.04 -19.20 -17.03
N GLU A 11 -15.10 -18.93 -18.33
CA GLU A 11 -14.31 -17.83 -18.94
C GLU A 11 -14.86 -16.43 -18.56
N GLU A 12 -16.18 -16.26 -18.52
CA GLU A 12 -16.80 -15.00 -18.07
C GLU A 12 -16.57 -14.74 -16.57
N GLU A 13 -16.63 -15.78 -15.74
CA GLU A 13 -16.35 -15.66 -14.29
C GLU A 13 -14.89 -15.31 -14.02
N ILE A 14 -13.97 -15.85 -14.83
CA ILE A 14 -12.54 -15.51 -14.75
C ILE A 14 -12.31 -14.07 -15.21
N ALA A 15 -12.98 -13.60 -16.27
CA ALA A 15 -12.83 -12.22 -16.76
C ALA A 15 -13.27 -11.18 -15.73
N GLU A 16 -14.35 -11.40 -14.98
CA GLU A 16 -14.82 -10.49 -13.93
C GLU A 16 -13.84 -10.45 -12.74
N ARG A 17 -13.29 -11.61 -12.36
CA ARG A 17 -12.25 -11.72 -11.32
C ARG A 17 -10.91 -11.12 -11.78
N VAL A 18 -10.56 -11.22 -13.06
CA VAL A 18 -9.35 -10.61 -13.65
C VAL A 18 -9.52 -9.09 -13.84
N SER A 19 -10.73 -8.61 -14.15
CA SER A 19 -11.06 -7.18 -14.15
C SER A 19 -11.01 -6.58 -12.73
N SER A 20 -11.38 -7.39 -11.73
CA SER A 20 -11.23 -7.09 -10.30
C SER A 20 -9.77 -7.13 -9.85
N LEU A 21 -8.95 -7.97 -10.47
CA LEU A 21 -7.49 -7.86 -10.49
C LEU A 21 -7.10 -6.68 -11.37
N ARG A 22 -7.53 -5.48 -10.97
CA ARG A 22 -6.89 -4.25 -11.42
C ARG A 22 -5.41 -4.47 -11.15
N CYS A 23 -4.64 -4.66 -12.21
CA CYS A 23 -3.24 -4.32 -12.22
C CYS A 23 -3.18 -2.98 -11.50
N LEU A 24 -2.59 -2.99 -10.29
CA LEU A 24 -2.48 -1.83 -9.42
C LEU A 24 -2.06 -0.70 -10.33
N SER A 25 -2.99 0.24 -10.58
CA SER A 25 -2.87 1.20 -11.67
C SER A 25 -1.44 1.73 -11.66
N PRO A 26 -0.70 1.74 -12.80
CA PRO A 26 0.67 2.21 -12.80
C PRO A 26 0.68 3.55 -12.09
N VAL A 27 1.54 3.68 -11.06
CA VAL A 27 1.62 4.88 -10.22
C VAL A 27 1.94 6.05 -11.15
N THR A 28 0.89 6.71 -11.62
CA THR A 28 0.95 7.66 -12.75
C THR A 28 1.37 9.03 -12.27
N ARG A 29 1.25 9.27 -10.96
CA ARG A 29 1.68 10.47 -10.27
C ARG A 29 2.31 10.02 -8.95
N GLY A 30 3.55 10.42 -8.69
CA GLY A 30 4.29 10.10 -7.45
C GLY A 30 3.78 10.87 -6.24
N GLU A 31 2.46 10.92 -6.07
CA GLU A 31 1.81 11.50 -4.90
C GLU A 31 1.82 10.49 -3.75
N ILE A 32 2.14 10.95 -2.55
CA ILE A 32 2.22 10.12 -1.34
C ILE A 32 1.27 10.68 -0.30
N GLU A 33 0.49 9.82 0.35
CA GLU A 33 -0.40 10.20 1.43
C GLU A 33 -0.25 9.25 2.62
N PHE A 34 0.08 9.81 3.78
CA PHE A 34 0.06 9.14 5.07
C PHE A 34 -1.25 9.51 5.77
N ARG A 35 -2.01 8.51 6.20
CA ARG A 35 -3.24 8.68 7.00
C ARG A 35 -3.14 7.88 8.29
N GLU A 36 -3.02 8.60 9.41
CA GLU A 36 -2.94 8.07 10.76
C GLU A 36 -1.94 6.91 10.93
N VAL A 37 -0.81 6.99 10.24
CA VAL A 37 0.17 5.91 10.20
C VAL A 37 0.79 5.72 11.58
N ARG A 38 0.60 4.52 12.12
CA ARG A 38 1.23 4.05 13.36
C ARG A 38 2.20 2.95 13.04
N LEU A 39 3.42 3.04 13.57
CA LEU A 39 4.43 2.02 13.35
C LEU A 39 5.18 1.74 14.63
N SER A 40 5.29 0.45 14.95
CA SER A 40 6.05 -0.06 16.08
C SER A 40 6.95 -1.20 15.61
N TYR A 41 8.21 -1.22 16.06
CA TYR A 41 9.13 -2.32 15.77
C TYR A 41 8.75 -3.61 16.51
N ARG A 42 8.13 -3.49 17.68
CA ARG A 42 7.63 -4.62 18.48
C ARG A 42 6.40 -4.15 19.23
N ARG A 43 5.33 -4.94 19.23
CA ARG A 43 4.04 -4.62 19.88
C ARG A 43 4.17 -4.10 21.32
N GLU A 44 5.20 -4.54 22.02
CA GLU A 44 5.46 -4.28 23.44
C GLU A 44 6.21 -2.95 23.70
N MET A 45 6.87 -2.38 22.70
CA MET A 45 7.71 -1.18 22.83
C MET A 45 6.98 0.13 22.53
N GLY A 46 5.69 0.06 22.20
CA GLY A 46 4.87 1.22 21.83
C GLY A 46 5.18 1.74 20.42
N ASP A 47 4.34 2.69 19.98
CA ASP A 47 4.41 3.27 18.64
C ASP A 47 5.59 4.26 18.51
N VAL A 48 6.46 4.02 17.51
CA VAL A 48 7.53 4.93 17.10
C VAL A 48 6.97 6.05 16.23
N LEU A 49 6.10 5.71 15.26
CA LEU A 49 5.27 6.68 14.56
C LEU A 49 3.90 6.69 15.22
N LYS A 50 3.45 7.84 15.72
CA LYS A 50 2.25 7.96 16.57
C LYS A 50 1.08 8.60 15.83
N GLY A 51 0.60 7.96 14.77
CA GLY A 51 -0.53 8.48 13.99
C GLY A 51 -0.12 9.65 13.11
N VAL A 52 0.91 9.45 12.29
CA VAL A 52 1.44 10.48 11.40
C VAL A 52 0.55 10.62 10.16
N SER A 53 0.11 11.83 9.86
CA SER A 53 -0.72 12.15 8.70
C SER A 53 -0.14 13.32 7.92
N PHE A 54 0.14 13.14 6.63
CA PHE A 54 0.56 14.20 5.72
C PHE A 54 0.36 13.76 4.26
N ARG A 55 0.41 14.72 3.34
CA ARG A 55 0.31 14.49 1.90
C ARG A 55 1.44 15.21 1.19
N VAL A 56 2.16 14.50 0.34
CA VAL A 56 3.21 15.03 -0.54
C VAL A 56 2.66 14.96 -1.96
N ARG A 57 2.51 16.12 -2.62
CA ARG A 57 2.02 16.18 -3.98
C ARG A 57 3.08 15.66 -4.96
N ALA A 58 2.64 15.18 -6.12
CA ALA A 58 3.58 14.76 -7.16
C ALA A 58 4.50 15.93 -7.57
N GLY A 59 5.82 15.70 -7.55
CA GLY A 59 6.84 16.71 -7.85
C GLY A 59 7.23 17.62 -6.68
N GLU A 60 6.60 17.46 -5.52
CA GLU A 60 6.94 18.20 -4.31
C GLU A 60 8.21 17.65 -3.65
N LYS A 61 9.07 18.54 -3.14
CA LYS A 61 10.28 18.17 -2.39
C LYS A 61 10.04 18.45 -0.92
N VAL A 62 10.12 17.43 -0.08
CA VAL A 62 9.91 17.53 1.36
C VAL A 62 11.14 17.06 2.12
N GLY A 63 11.58 17.86 3.10
CA GLY A 63 12.67 17.52 4.00
C GLY A 63 12.13 17.11 5.37
N VAL A 64 12.57 15.95 5.89
CA VAL A 64 12.19 15.46 7.23
C VAL A 64 13.32 15.77 8.22
N VAL A 65 13.05 16.60 9.23
CA VAL A 65 14.04 17.04 10.23
C VAL A 65 13.59 16.72 11.67
N GLY A 66 14.55 16.61 12.59
CA GLY A 66 14.27 16.33 14.00
C GLY A 66 15.45 15.71 14.74
N ARG A 67 15.38 15.64 16.08
CA ARG A 67 16.43 15.05 16.94
C ARG A 67 16.72 13.58 16.60
N THR A 68 17.91 13.08 16.95
CA THR A 68 18.22 11.64 16.86
C THR A 68 17.19 10.83 17.65
N GLY A 69 16.71 9.72 17.08
CA GLY A 69 15.67 8.87 17.69
C GLY A 69 14.22 9.34 17.46
N SER A 70 13.97 10.43 16.74
CA SER A 70 12.61 10.94 16.49
C SER A 70 11.76 10.13 15.50
N GLY A 71 12.26 9.00 14.99
CA GLY A 71 11.54 8.15 14.03
C GLY A 71 11.64 8.56 12.55
N LYS A 72 12.61 9.40 12.16
CA LYS A 72 12.79 9.80 10.74
C LYS A 72 13.08 8.61 9.83
N SER A 73 14.08 7.80 10.15
CA SER A 73 14.39 6.58 9.38
C SER A 73 13.20 5.61 9.38
N THR A 74 12.47 5.54 10.48
CA THR A 74 11.23 4.76 10.60
C THR A 74 10.14 5.27 9.67
N LEU A 75 10.03 6.59 9.47
CA LEU A 75 9.11 7.19 8.50
C LEU A 75 9.45 6.78 7.07
N PHE A 76 10.74 6.78 6.70
CA PHE A 76 11.17 6.30 5.39
C PHE A 76 10.94 4.80 5.22
N LEU A 77 11.11 4.00 6.27
CA LEU A 77 10.79 2.56 6.24
C LEU A 77 9.30 2.29 6.02
N ALA A 78 8.41 3.17 6.50
CA ALA A 78 6.97 3.04 6.27
C ALA A 78 6.55 3.40 4.82
N LEU A 79 7.44 4.04 4.05
CA LEU A 79 7.20 4.45 2.67
C LEU A 79 7.66 3.40 1.64
N LEU A 80 8.65 2.57 2.00
CA LEU A 80 9.22 1.52 1.15
C LEU A 80 8.36 0.25 1.18
#